data_AF-A0A8K0T373-F1
#
_entry.id   AF-A0A8K0T373-F1
#
_cell.length_a   1.000
_cell.length_b   1.000
_cell.length_c   1.000
_cell.angle_alpha   90.00
_cell.angle_beta   90.00
_cell.angle_gamma   90.00
#
_symmetry.space_group_name_H-M   'P 1'
#
loop_
_entity.id
_entity.type
_entity.pdbx_description
1 polymer ?
#
loop_
_entity_poly.entity_id
_entity_poly.type
_entity_poly.pdbx_seq_one_letter_code
_entity_poly.pdbx_strand_id
1 'polypeptide(L)'
;MASQADFKDRQFLAVIGDEDSVTGLLLAGIGHVSAGADAQKNFLVVDSKTDTAAIEAAFTQFTEERKDIGIVLINQHVADKIRHRVDTYTAAFPTVLEIPSKDHPYDPEKDSVLKRVRRLFGE
;
A
#
# COMPACT_ATOMS: atom_id res chain seq x y z
N MET A 1 12.37 18.04 2.17
CA MET A 1 13.35 16.97 1.87
C MET A 1 13.31 16.00 3.04
N ALA A 2 13.10 14.71 2.82
CA ALA A 2 13.10 13.71 3.89
C ALA A 2 14.50 13.61 4.51
N SER A 3 14.58 13.55 5.84
CA SER A 3 15.83 13.48 6.59
C SER A 3 16.27 12.03 6.75
N GLN A 4 17.57 11.78 6.93
CA GLN A 4 18.11 10.42 7.12
C GLN A 4 17.52 9.69 8.35
N ALA A 5 16.95 10.44 9.31
CA ALA A 5 16.23 9.90 10.45
C ALA A 5 14.87 9.28 10.07
N ASP A 6 14.20 9.79 9.03
CA ASP A 6 12.88 9.29 8.59
C ASP A 6 12.94 7.85 8.03
N PHE A 7 14.14 7.37 7.70
CA PHE A 7 14.37 6.05 7.12
C PHE A 7 14.68 4.97 8.17
N LYS A 8 15.25 5.35 9.32
CA LYS A 8 15.85 4.39 10.27
C LYS A 8 14.80 3.51 10.95
N ASP A 9 13.60 4.06 11.15
CA ASP A 9 12.53 3.40 11.90
C ASP A 9 11.51 2.70 10.99
N ARG A 10 11.59 2.89 9.66
CA ARG A 10 10.67 2.33 8.66
C ARG A 10 11.12 0.95 8.18
N GLN A 11 10.88 -0.06 9.00
CA GLN A 11 11.41 -1.42 8.79
C GLN A 11 10.40 -2.39 8.18
N PHE A 12 9.10 -2.05 8.19
CA PHE A 12 8.05 -2.98 7.77
C PHE A 12 7.47 -2.66 6.39
N LEU A 13 7.04 -3.73 5.72
CA LEU A 13 6.16 -3.68 4.57
C LEU A 13 4.72 -3.78 5.06
N ALA A 14 3.79 -3.12 4.41
CA ALA A 14 2.37 -3.34 4.62
C ALA A 14 1.66 -3.76 3.34
N VAL A 15 0.55 -4.48 3.46
CA VAL A 15 -0.17 -5.05 2.31
C VAL A 15 -1.66 -4.73 2.38
N ILE A 16 -2.23 -4.30 1.26
CA ILE A 16 -3.67 -4.20 1.07
C ILE A 16 -4.01 -4.96 -0.21
N GLY A 17 -4.63 -6.13 -0.10
CA GLY A 17 -4.80 -6.98 -1.27
C GLY A 17 -5.77 -8.13 -1.10
N ASP A 18 -5.99 -8.87 -2.19
CA ASP A 18 -6.81 -10.07 -2.17
C ASP A 18 -6.15 -11.21 -1.34
N GLU A 19 -6.95 -12.22 -1.04
CA GLU A 19 -6.54 -13.34 -0.19
C GLU A 19 -5.30 -14.05 -0.73
N ASP A 20 -5.24 -14.30 -2.04
CA ASP A 20 -4.11 -14.97 -2.69
C ASP A 20 -2.82 -14.13 -2.57
N SER A 21 -2.89 -12.82 -2.83
CA SER A 21 -1.73 -11.92 -2.75
C SER A 21 -1.22 -11.76 -1.33
N VAL A 22 -2.13 -11.53 -0.37
CA VAL A 22 -1.76 -11.36 1.05
C VAL A 22 -1.18 -12.66 1.58
N THR A 23 -1.77 -13.81 1.27
CA THR A 23 -1.26 -15.12 1.72
C THR A 23 0.15 -15.37 1.22
N GLY A 24 0.42 -15.14 -0.08
CA GLY A 24 1.75 -15.30 -0.66
C GLY A 24 2.80 -14.41 0.01
N LEU A 25 2.45 -13.15 0.29
CA LEU A 25 3.33 -12.20 0.96
C LEU A 25 3.57 -12.55 2.44
N LEU A 26 2.55 -13.03 3.14
CA LEU A 26 2.70 -13.52 4.52
C LEU A 26 3.64 -14.74 4.58
N LEU A 27 3.57 -15.65 3.61
CA LEU A 27 4.49 -16.78 3.49
C LEU A 27 5.95 -16.33 3.26
N ALA A 28 6.15 -15.20 2.58
CA ALA A 28 7.48 -14.59 2.42
C ALA A 28 8.02 -13.96 3.72
N GLY A 29 7.23 -13.95 4.81
CA GLY A 29 7.66 -13.53 6.13
C GLY A 29 7.49 -12.04 6.43
N ILE A 30 6.70 -11.31 5.63
CA ILE A 30 6.52 -9.86 5.83
C ILE A 30 5.45 -9.52 6.88
N GLY A 31 4.66 -10.51 7.31
CA GLY A 31 3.58 -10.32 8.27
C GLY A 31 4.07 -9.93 9.65
N HIS A 32 3.54 -8.84 10.19
CA HIS A 32 3.85 -8.33 11.52
C HIS A 32 2.58 -7.87 12.24
N VAL A 33 2.51 -8.18 13.53
CA VAL A 33 1.47 -7.70 14.44
C VAL A 33 2.17 -6.93 15.55
N SER A 34 1.81 -5.65 15.71
CA SER A 34 2.41 -4.82 16.75
C SER A 34 2.07 -5.35 18.14
N ALA A 35 3.02 -5.21 19.08
CA ALA A 35 2.81 -5.58 20.47
C ALA A 35 2.02 -4.47 21.20
N GLY A 36 1.06 -4.85 22.04
CA GLY A 36 0.29 -3.91 22.87
C GLY A 36 -1.19 -4.29 23.00
N ALA A 37 -1.95 -3.44 23.70
CA ALA A 37 -3.40 -3.58 23.84
C ALA A 37 -4.13 -3.37 22.49
N ASP A 38 -3.59 -2.47 21.66
CA ASP A 38 -4.08 -2.20 20.30
C ASP A 38 -3.18 -2.90 19.28
N ALA A 39 -3.23 -4.23 19.25
CA ALA A 39 -2.47 -5.02 18.30
C ALA A 39 -2.91 -4.72 16.85
N GLN A 40 -2.03 -4.10 16.07
CA GLN A 40 -2.29 -3.69 14.69
C GLN A 40 -1.52 -4.59 13.72
N LYS A 41 -2.22 -5.12 12.73
CA LYS A 41 -1.64 -5.89 11.64
C LYS A 41 -1.09 -4.95 10.58
N ASN A 42 -0.03 -5.34 9.90
CA ASN A 42 0.47 -4.63 8.71
C ASN A 42 -0.15 -5.16 7.40
N PHE A 43 -1.30 -5.83 7.46
CA PHE A 43 -1.97 -6.32 6.26
C PHE A 43 -3.49 -6.23 6.39
N LEU A 44 -4.15 -6.00 5.26
CA LEU A 44 -5.60 -6.08 5.10
C LEU A 44 -5.90 -7.01 3.92
N VAL A 45 -6.69 -8.06 4.19
CA VAL A 45 -7.29 -8.91 3.16
C VAL A 45 -8.56 -8.23 2.67
N VAL A 46 -8.67 -8.05 1.36
CA VAL A 46 -9.78 -7.40 0.68
C VAL A 46 -10.53 -8.44 -0.13
N ASP A 47 -11.81 -8.62 0.19
CA ASP A 47 -12.74 -9.48 -0.53
C ASP A 47 -13.86 -8.66 -1.19
N SER A 48 -14.85 -9.36 -1.76
CA SER A 48 -16.02 -8.72 -2.38
C SER A 48 -16.98 -8.05 -1.40
N LYS A 49 -16.83 -8.33 -0.09
CA LYS A 49 -17.67 -7.79 0.99
C LYS A 49 -16.97 -6.65 1.74
N THR A 50 -15.70 -6.43 1.47
CA THR A 50 -14.90 -5.40 2.12
C THR A 50 -15.31 -4.02 1.61
N ASP A 51 -15.82 -3.19 2.52
CA ASP A 51 -16.25 -1.83 2.22
C ASP A 51 -15.08 -0.93 1.82
N THR A 52 -15.33 -0.01 0.88
CA THR A 52 -14.32 0.98 0.45
C THR A 52 -13.80 1.80 1.63
N ALA A 53 -14.66 2.13 2.60
CA ALA A 53 -14.27 2.87 3.80
C ALA A 53 -13.21 2.12 4.64
N ALA A 54 -13.27 0.78 4.69
CA ALA A 54 -12.28 -0.02 5.40
C ALA A 54 -10.91 0.00 4.68
N ILE A 55 -10.92 0.02 3.35
CA ILE A 55 -9.71 0.12 2.53
C ILE A 55 -9.07 1.51 2.72
N GLU A 56 -9.87 2.58 2.73
CA GLU A 56 -9.38 3.94 2.99
C GLU A 56 -8.80 4.11 4.39
N ALA A 57 -9.46 3.52 5.40
CA ALA A 57 -8.98 3.53 6.77
C ALA A 57 -7.63 2.81 6.89
N ALA A 58 -7.51 1.60 6.31
CA ALA A 58 -6.25 0.87 6.32
C ALA A 58 -5.14 1.60 5.55
N PHE A 59 -5.47 2.19 4.40
CA PHE A 59 -4.50 2.98 3.63
C PHE A 59 -3.99 4.18 4.45
N THR A 60 -4.89 4.93 5.10
CA THR A 60 -4.55 6.07 5.95
C THR A 60 -3.73 5.62 7.17
N GLN A 61 -4.12 4.53 7.82
CA GLN A 61 -3.38 3.95 8.94
C GLN A 61 -1.95 3.59 8.54
N PHE A 62 -1.77 2.93 7.38
CA PHE A 62 -0.45 2.50 6.92
C PHE A 62 0.42 3.64 6.40
N THR A 63 -0.18 4.72 5.91
CA THR A 63 0.54 5.84 5.28
C THR A 63 0.80 7.02 6.22
N GLU A 64 -0.12 7.32 7.14
CA GLU A 64 -0.11 8.52 7.97
C GLU A 64 0.15 8.20 9.46
N GLU A 65 -0.47 7.14 9.99
CA GLU A 65 -0.43 6.84 11.44
C GLU A 65 0.78 5.98 11.84
N ARG A 66 1.07 4.95 11.04
CA ARG A 66 2.18 4.01 11.25
C ARG A 66 3.51 4.58 10.75
N LYS A 67 4.41 4.92 11.67
CA LYS A 67 5.74 5.48 11.34
C LYS A 67 6.81 4.44 11.01
N ASP A 68 6.52 3.17 11.26
CA ASP A 68 7.42 2.02 11.10
C ASP A 68 7.23 1.30 9.75
N ILE A 69 6.27 1.73 8.92
CA ILE A 69 6.06 1.22 7.58
C ILE A 69 6.92 2.02 6.59
N GLY A 70 7.67 1.30 5.76
CA GLY A 70 8.49 1.86 4.68
C GLY A 70 7.82 1.77 3.31
N ILE A 71 7.11 0.68 3.03
CA ILE A 71 6.46 0.43 1.74
C ILE A 71 5.06 -0.14 1.99
N VAL A 72 4.08 0.35 1.25
CA VAL A 72 2.72 -0.19 1.19
C VAL A 72 2.54 -0.84 -0.18
N LEU A 73 2.37 -2.16 -0.20
CA LEU A 73 1.98 -2.93 -1.37
C LEU A 73 0.46 -2.93 -1.45
N ILE A 74 -0.10 -2.51 -2.59
CA ILE A 74 -1.55 -2.55 -2.81
C ILE A 74 -1.84 -3.20 -4.15
N ASN A 75 -2.80 -4.13 -4.21
CA ASN A 75 -3.21 -4.64 -5.52
C ASN A 75 -3.83 -3.50 -6.35
N GLN A 76 -3.48 -3.39 -7.63
CA GLN A 76 -3.95 -2.29 -8.48
C GLN A 76 -5.48 -2.21 -8.56
N HIS A 77 -6.17 -3.35 -8.65
CA HIS A 77 -7.64 -3.40 -8.69
C HIS A 77 -8.28 -2.92 -7.37
N VAL A 78 -7.56 -3.04 -6.24
CA VAL A 78 -7.99 -2.50 -4.94
C VAL A 78 -7.71 -1.00 -4.86
N ALA A 79 -6.54 -0.56 -5.35
CA ALA A 79 -6.19 0.85 -5.45
C ALA A 79 -7.19 1.64 -6.29
N ASP A 80 -7.76 1.03 -7.35
CA ASP A 80 -8.82 1.63 -8.16
C ASP A 80 -10.05 2.04 -7.34
N LYS A 81 -10.40 1.29 -6.27
CA LYS A 81 -11.54 1.64 -5.39
C LYS A 81 -11.30 2.93 -4.60
N ILE A 82 -10.05 3.25 -4.31
CA ILE A 82 -9.62 4.42 -3.52
C ILE A 82 -8.69 5.35 -4.31
N ARG A 83 -8.83 5.37 -5.64
CA ARG A 83 -7.90 6.02 -6.58
C ARG A 83 -7.59 7.48 -6.19
N HIS A 84 -8.60 8.20 -5.71
CA HIS A 84 -8.47 9.58 -5.26
C HIS A 84 -7.48 9.74 -4.07
N ARG A 85 -7.46 8.80 -3.11
CA ARG A 85 -6.51 8.81 -1.99
C ARG A 85 -5.09 8.51 -2.47
N VAL A 86 -4.94 7.49 -3.33
CA VAL A 86 -3.63 7.06 -3.87
C VAL A 86 -3.01 8.18 -4.71
N ASP A 87 -3.77 8.81 -5.60
CA ASP A 87 -3.26 9.88 -6.47
C ASP A 87 -2.88 11.16 -5.69
N THR A 88 -3.63 11.46 -4.62
CA THR A 88 -3.38 12.61 -3.73
C THR A 88 -2.17 12.37 -2.83
N TYR A 89 -1.81 11.12 -2.59
CA TYR A 89 -0.64 10.77 -1.80
C TYR A 89 0.66 11.13 -2.55
N THR A 90 1.40 12.09 -2.00
CA THR A 90 2.62 12.65 -2.62
C THR A 90 3.85 12.55 -1.72
N ALA A 91 3.68 12.06 -0.49
CA ALA A 91 4.80 11.82 0.41
C ALA A 91 5.67 10.69 -0.14
N ALA A 92 6.99 10.81 0.08
CA ALA A 92 7.93 9.77 -0.34
C ALA A 92 7.84 8.51 0.53
N PHE A 93 7.40 8.67 1.79
CA PHE A 93 7.35 7.60 2.77
C PHE A 93 6.03 7.54 3.56
N PRO A 94 5.45 6.34 3.71
CA PRO A 94 5.85 5.09 3.03
C PRO A 94 5.63 5.15 1.51
N THR A 95 6.48 4.46 0.75
CA THR A 95 6.29 4.35 -0.70
C THR A 95 5.11 3.44 -1.00
N VAL A 96 4.16 3.91 -1.80
CA VAL A 96 3.01 3.10 -2.24
C VAL A 96 3.34 2.46 -3.58
N LEU A 97 3.21 1.13 -3.67
CA LEU A 97 3.47 0.37 -4.89
C LEU A 97 2.24 -0.45 -5.28
N GLU A 98 1.74 -0.20 -6.49
CA GLU A 98 0.65 -0.97 -7.08
C GLU A 98 1.19 -2.27 -7.69
N ILE A 99 0.68 -3.42 -7.26
CA ILE A 99 1.07 -4.75 -7.75
C ILE A 99 -0.11 -5.43 -8.48
N PRO A 100 0.14 -6.31 -9.46
CA PRO A 100 -0.90 -7.16 -10.02
C PRO A 100 -1.47 -8.10 -8.97
N SER A 101 -2.59 -8.75 -9.29
CA SER A 101 -3.05 -9.92 -8.57
C SER A 101 -3.22 -11.11 -9.52
N LYS A 102 -3.58 -12.27 -8.98
CA LYS A 102 -3.70 -13.52 -9.75
C LYS A 102 -4.69 -13.39 -10.91
N ASP A 103 -5.83 -12.76 -10.66
CA ASP A 103 -6.92 -12.62 -11.64
C ASP A 103 -6.90 -11.27 -12.37
N HIS A 104 -6.15 -10.29 -11.84
CA HIS A 104 -6.12 -8.92 -12.36
C HIS A 104 -4.69 -8.55 -12.79
N PRO A 105 -4.38 -8.60 -14.10
CA PRO A 105 -3.07 -8.22 -14.60
C PRO A 105 -2.81 -6.71 -14.38
N TYR A 106 -1.54 -6.34 -14.35
CA TYR A 106 -1.11 -4.96 -14.17
C TYR A 106 -1.37 -4.13 -15.44
N ASP A 107 -2.03 -2.99 -15.26
CA ASP A 107 -2.27 -1.97 -16.28
C ASP A 107 -1.36 -0.75 -16.03
N PRO A 108 -0.34 -0.52 -16.89
CA PRO A 108 0.57 0.62 -16.76
C PRO A 108 -0.12 1.99 -16.86
N GLU A 109 -1.29 2.06 -17.51
CA GLU A 109 -1.99 3.34 -17.72
C GLU A 109 -2.72 3.82 -16.47
N LYS A 110 -2.94 2.94 -15.49
CA LYS A 110 -3.63 3.28 -14.24
C LYS A 110 -2.70 3.72 -13.13
N ASP A 111 -1.44 3.28 -13.17
CA ASP A 111 -0.44 3.50 -12.12
C ASP A 111 -0.06 4.99 -11.98
N SER A 112 -0.18 5.49 -10.75
CA SER A 112 0.10 6.88 -10.39
C SER A 112 1.57 7.28 -10.60
N VAL A 113 2.52 6.37 -10.39
CA VAL A 113 3.96 6.60 -10.55
C VAL A 113 4.30 6.69 -12.04
N LEU A 114 3.82 5.75 -12.86
CA LEU A 114 4.06 5.78 -14.31
C LEU A 114 3.45 7.01 -14.97
N LYS A 115 2.25 7.43 -14.54
CA LYS A 115 1.64 8.69 -15.01
C LYS A 115 2.53 9.90 -14.71
N ARG A 116 3.13 9.96 -13.51
CA ARG A 116 4.06 11.04 -13.14
C ARG A 116 5.34 10.99 -14.00
N VAL A 117 5.86 9.79 -14.26
CA VAL A 117 7.04 9.59 -15.13
C VAL A 117 6.75 10.03 -16.57
N ARG A 118 5.62 9.62 -17.18
CA ARG A 118 5.23 10.03 -18.54
C ARG A 118 5.11 11.55 -18.67
N ARG A 119 4.44 12.20 -17.71
CA ARG A 119 4.35 13.67 -17.63
C ARG A 119 5.73 14.36 -17.58
N LEU A 120 6.71 13.77 -16.91
CA LEU A 120 8.07 14.30 -16.85
C LEU A 120 8.82 14.14 -18.18
N PHE A 121 8.52 13.08 -18.94
CA PHE A 121 9.10 12.82 -20.26
C PHE A 121 8.33 13.48 -21.42
N GLY A 122 7.26 14.21 -21.13
CA GLY A 122 6.51 14.98 -22.14
C GLY A 122 5.55 14.17 -23.00
N GLU A 123 5.15 12.99 -22.52
CA GLU A 123 4.02 12.20 -23.04
C GLU A 123 2.76 12.40 -22.19
#